data_AF-D6MQV0-F1
#
_entry.id   AF-D6MQV0-F1
#
_cell.length_a   1.000
_cell.length_b   1.000
_cell.length_c   1.000
_cell.angle_alpha   90.00
_cell.angle_beta   90.00
_cell.angle_gamma   90.00
#
_symmetry.space_group_name_H-M   'P 1'
#
loop_
_entity.id
_entity.type
_entity.pdbx_description
1 polymer ?
#
loop_
_entity_poly.entity_id
_entity_poly.type
_entity_poly.pdbx_seq_one_letter_code
_entity_poly.pdbx_strand_id
1 'polypeptide(L)'
;SRKIFSAHFGQLAIIFLWISGMHFHGAYFSNYLAWLNNPIAIKPSAQVVWPIVGQEILNGDVGGNFQGVQITSGFFQLWRAEGITSEIELYWTAIGGLIMSGLMLFGGWFHYHKAAPKLEWFQNAESMLNHHLSGLLGLGCLAWSGHQIHIALPINKLLDAGVASQEIPLPYEFLINRELIGQLYPSFKQGLVPFFSFNWSEYSDFLTFKGGLNPVTGGLWLSDTAHHHLALAVLFIVAGHMYRTNWGIGH
;
A
#
# COMPACT_ATOMS: atom_id res chain seq x y z
N SER A 1 12.67 -28.29 -7.38
CA SER A 1 11.80 -27.24 -7.96
C SER A 1 10.36 -27.29 -7.46
N ARG A 2 9.58 -28.36 -7.67
CA ARG A 2 8.15 -28.44 -7.27
C ARG A 2 7.88 -28.21 -5.77
N LYS A 3 8.60 -28.91 -4.89
CA LYS A 3 8.48 -28.72 -3.43
C LYS A 3 8.82 -27.28 -3.02
N ILE A 4 9.89 -26.73 -3.59
CA ILE A 4 10.33 -25.35 -3.34
C ILE A 4 9.25 -24.35 -3.77
N PHE A 5 8.69 -24.50 -4.97
CA PHE A 5 7.62 -23.62 -5.47
C PHE A 5 6.37 -23.64 -4.58
N SER A 6 5.95 -24.83 -4.15
CA SER A 6 4.83 -24.98 -3.20
C SER A 6 5.15 -24.37 -1.84
N ALA A 7 6.38 -24.53 -1.33
CA ALA A 7 6.83 -23.92 -0.09
C ALA A 7 6.85 -22.38 -0.15
N HIS A 8 7.18 -21.79 -1.31
CA HIS A 8 7.09 -20.34 -1.50
C HIS A 8 5.67 -19.82 -1.30
N PHE A 9 4.66 -20.52 -1.83
CA PHE A 9 3.25 -20.20 -1.56
C PHE A 9 2.89 -20.32 -0.08
N GLY A 10 3.38 -21.38 0.60
CA GLY A 10 3.19 -21.53 2.04
C GLY A 10 3.78 -20.38 2.85
N GLN A 11 4.98 -19.92 2.48
CA GLN A 11 5.60 -18.74 3.11
C GLN A 11 4.80 -17.46 2.85
N LEU A 12 4.35 -17.23 1.62
CA LEU A 12 3.50 -16.07 1.28
C LEU A 12 2.18 -16.09 2.07
N ALA A 13 1.58 -17.25 2.28
CA ALA A 13 0.37 -17.36 3.08
C ALA A 13 0.58 -16.93 4.54
N ILE A 14 1.71 -17.30 5.14
CA ILE A 14 2.07 -16.88 6.50
C ILE A 14 2.31 -15.36 6.55
N ILE A 15 2.97 -14.80 5.54
CA ILE A 15 3.18 -13.35 5.44
C ILE A 15 1.83 -12.61 5.34
N PHE A 16 0.91 -13.07 4.47
CA PHE A 16 -0.42 -12.46 4.35
C PHE A 16 -1.25 -12.60 5.64
N LEU A 17 -1.15 -13.73 6.34
CA LEU A 17 -1.80 -13.94 7.62
C LEU A 17 -1.26 -12.95 8.69
N TRP A 18 0.07 -12.78 8.73
CA TRP A 18 0.70 -11.80 9.63
C TRP A 18 0.25 -10.37 9.30
N ILE A 19 0.29 -9.96 8.03
CA ILE A 19 -0.20 -8.63 7.59
C ILE A 19 -1.68 -8.44 7.96
N SER A 20 -2.52 -9.44 7.72
CA SER A 20 -3.93 -9.44 8.10
C SER A 20 -4.11 -9.22 9.61
N GLY A 21 -3.34 -9.93 10.43
CA GLY A 21 -3.31 -9.74 11.88
C GLY A 21 -2.92 -8.32 12.30
N MET A 22 -1.90 -7.72 11.66
CA MET A 22 -1.50 -6.34 11.98
C MET A 22 -2.63 -5.33 11.72
N HIS A 23 -3.35 -5.48 10.60
CA HIS A 23 -4.50 -4.62 10.29
C HIS A 23 -5.69 -4.89 11.22
N PHE A 24 -5.96 -6.15 11.56
CA PHE A 24 -7.03 -6.51 12.48
C PHE A 24 -6.81 -5.94 13.89
N HIS A 25 -5.56 -6.03 14.39
CA HIS A 25 -5.17 -5.41 15.65
C HIS A 25 -5.32 -3.89 15.60
N GLY A 26 -4.95 -3.26 14.48
CA GLY A 26 -5.21 -1.86 14.22
C GLY A 26 -6.70 -1.49 14.26
N ALA A 27 -7.57 -2.34 13.73
CA ALA A 27 -9.00 -2.07 13.66
C ALA A 27 -9.72 -2.19 15.01
N TYR A 28 -9.35 -3.16 15.86
CA TYR A 28 -10.13 -3.50 17.07
C TYR A 28 -9.46 -3.19 18.40
N PHE A 29 -8.12 -3.13 18.44
CA PHE A 29 -7.37 -3.08 19.71
C PHE A 29 -6.37 -1.92 19.73
N SER A 30 -6.70 -0.83 19.03
CA SER A 30 -5.77 0.27 18.82
C SER A 30 -6.38 1.63 19.15
N ASN A 31 -5.51 2.64 19.24
CA ASN A 31 -5.88 4.04 19.33
C ASN A 31 -5.65 4.80 18.01
N TYR A 32 -5.75 4.12 16.85
CA TYR A 32 -5.40 4.68 15.54
C TYR A 32 -6.13 5.99 15.23
N LEU A 33 -7.45 6.05 15.42
CA LEU A 33 -8.23 7.27 15.17
C LEU A 33 -7.85 8.43 16.11
N ALA A 34 -7.60 8.13 17.38
CA ALA A 34 -7.15 9.14 18.32
C ALA A 34 -5.77 9.67 17.92
N TRP A 35 -4.85 8.77 17.57
CA TRP A 35 -3.53 9.12 17.05
C TRP A 35 -3.61 9.93 15.76
N LEU A 36 -4.50 9.58 14.83
CA LEU A 36 -4.63 10.29 13.55
C LEU A 36 -5.01 11.76 13.73
N ASN A 37 -5.83 12.05 14.76
CA ASN A 37 -6.26 13.41 15.13
C ASN A 37 -5.19 14.18 15.92
N ASN A 38 -4.27 13.51 16.62
CA ASN A 38 -3.15 14.16 17.30
C ASN A 38 -1.87 13.29 17.27
N PRO A 39 -1.21 13.21 16.11
CA PRO A 39 -0.11 12.27 15.89
C PRO A 39 1.19 12.66 16.63
N ILE A 40 1.27 13.88 17.14
CA ILE A 40 2.43 14.42 17.86
C ILE A 40 2.38 14.01 19.34
N ALA A 41 1.22 14.16 19.99
CA ALA A 41 1.09 13.91 21.42
C ALA A 41 0.79 12.44 21.74
N ILE A 42 -0.07 11.79 20.97
CA ILE A 42 -0.55 10.43 21.25
C ILE A 42 0.48 9.40 20.78
N LYS A 43 0.70 8.35 21.57
CA LYS A 43 1.62 7.27 21.21
C LYS A 43 0.86 6.14 20.51
N PRO A 44 1.38 5.59 19.39
CA PRO A 44 0.76 4.44 18.73
C PRO A 44 0.65 3.23 19.65
N SER A 45 -0.53 2.64 19.76
CA SER A 45 -0.78 1.40 20.49
C SER A 45 -1.79 0.55 19.73
N ALA A 46 -1.53 -0.76 19.61
CA ALA A 46 -2.41 -1.72 18.92
C ALA A 46 -2.45 -3.10 19.61
N GLN A 47 -2.05 -3.16 20.87
CA GLN A 47 -2.06 -4.37 21.66
C GLN A 47 -2.57 -4.06 23.07
N VAL A 48 -3.51 -4.88 23.55
CA VAL A 48 -4.09 -4.78 24.88
C VAL A 48 -3.91 -6.11 25.60
N VAL A 49 -3.41 -6.07 26.82
CA VAL A 49 -3.14 -7.22 27.67
C VAL A 49 -4.37 -7.51 28.55
N TRP A 50 -4.78 -8.77 28.63
CA TRP A 50 -5.90 -9.17 29.49
C TRP A 50 -5.55 -9.13 31.00
N PRO A 51 -6.49 -8.71 31.87
CA PRO A 51 -6.27 -8.57 33.31
C PRO A 51 -6.49 -9.90 34.05
N ILE A 52 -5.51 -10.79 33.99
CA ILE A 52 -5.62 -12.14 34.61
C ILE A 52 -4.84 -12.22 35.93
N VAL A 53 -3.58 -11.75 35.92
CA VAL A 53 -2.62 -11.96 37.03
C VAL A 53 -1.90 -10.68 37.46
N GLY A 54 -2.47 -9.49 37.18
CA GLY A 54 -1.80 -8.20 37.39
C GLY A 54 -0.97 -7.73 36.20
N GLN A 55 -0.92 -8.51 35.11
CA GLN A 55 -0.19 -8.17 33.89
C GLN A 55 -0.81 -7.00 33.10
N GLU A 56 -2.02 -6.57 33.45
CA GLU A 56 -2.63 -5.35 32.91
C GLU A 56 -1.85 -4.08 33.27
N ILE A 57 -0.89 -4.14 34.20
CA ILE A 57 0.11 -3.08 34.40
C ILE A 57 0.89 -2.73 33.12
N LEU A 58 0.95 -3.67 32.16
CA LEU A 58 1.54 -3.45 30.83
C LEU A 58 0.67 -2.55 29.93
N ASN A 59 -0.62 -2.36 30.24
CA ASN A 59 -1.49 -1.43 29.52
C ASN A 59 -1.24 0.00 30.02
N GLY A 60 -0.15 0.60 29.54
CA GLY A 60 0.20 1.99 29.87
C GLY A 60 -0.77 2.99 29.25
N ASP A 61 -0.91 4.15 29.89
CA ASP A 61 -1.62 5.30 29.28
C ASP A 61 -0.77 5.87 28.14
N VAL A 62 -1.29 5.71 26.91
CA VAL A 62 -0.65 6.15 25.67
C VAL A 62 -1.32 7.40 25.08
N GLY A 63 -2.28 7.99 25.79
CA GLY A 63 -3.10 9.11 25.32
C GLY A 63 -4.27 8.67 24.43
N GLY A 64 -5.16 9.61 24.13
CA GLY A 64 -6.37 9.33 23.37
C GLY A 64 -7.44 8.54 24.13
N ASN A 65 -7.42 8.62 25.47
CA ASN A 65 -8.28 7.83 26.36
C ASN A 65 -8.14 6.31 26.13
N PHE A 66 -6.92 5.85 25.82
CA PHE A 66 -6.61 4.46 25.53
C PHE A 66 -5.45 3.98 26.40
N GLN A 67 -5.57 2.76 26.90
CA GLN A 67 -4.52 2.07 27.64
C GLN A 67 -4.13 0.78 26.92
N GLY A 68 -2.83 0.61 26.70
CA GLY A 68 -2.31 -0.55 25.98
C GLY A 68 -0.79 -0.52 25.86
N VAL A 69 -0.27 -1.45 25.07
CA VAL A 69 1.16 -1.56 24.81
C VAL A 69 1.52 -0.65 23.65
N GLN A 70 2.40 0.31 23.91
CA GLN A 70 2.96 1.17 22.85
C GLN A 70 3.70 0.32 21.81
N ILE A 71 3.33 0.47 20.54
CA ILE A 71 3.96 -0.24 19.42
C ILE A 71 5.05 0.62 18.77
N THR A 72 6.08 -0.03 18.24
CA THR A 72 7.23 0.62 17.56
C THR A 72 7.40 0.16 16.11
N SER A 73 6.44 -0.58 15.57
CA SER A 73 6.46 -1.14 14.21
C SER A 73 6.22 -0.11 13.10
N GLY A 74 5.68 1.07 13.41
CA GLY A 74 5.45 2.15 12.44
C GLY A 74 4.18 2.00 11.57
N PHE A 75 3.29 1.05 11.88
CA PHE A 75 2.08 0.81 11.08
C PHE A 75 1.13 2.02 11.02
N PHE A 76 1.04 2.82 12.08
CA PHE A 76 0.15 3.98 12.10
C PHE A 76 0.55 5.04 11.06
N GLN A 77 1.85 5.31 10.94
CA GLN A 77 2.40 6.22 9.94
C GLN A 77 2.19 5.69 8.52
N LEU A 78 2.33 4.36 8.35
CA LEU A 78 2.08 3.69 7.08
C LEU A 78 0.61 3.82 6.66
N TRP A 79 -0.34 3.48 7.54
CA TRP A 79 -1.78 3.60 7.25
C TRP A 79 -2.22 5.03 6.97
N ARG A 80 -1.67 6.02 7.69
CA ARG A 80 -1.90 7.44 7.39
C ARG A 80 -1.43 7.78 5.98
N ALA A 81 -0.21 7.37 5.62
CA ALA A 81 0.35 7.60 4.30
C ALA A 81 -0.41 6.88 3.17
N GLU A 82 -1.16 5.82 3.49
CA GLU A 82 -2.05 5.12 2.56
C GLU A 82 -3.39 5.83 2.36
N GLY A 83 -3.74 6.77 3.24
CA GLY A 83 -5.02 7.47 3.24
C GLY A 83 -6.13 6.78 4.04
N ILE A 84 -5.78 5.87 4.96
CA ILE A 84 -6.76 5.21 5.85
C ILE A 84 -7.20 6.20 6.92
N THR A 85 -8.49 6.50 6.99
CA THR A 85 -9.06 7.47 7.94
C THR A 85 -10.03 6.83 8.94
N SER A 86 -10.30 5.53 8.80
CA SER A 86 -11.26 4.80 9.64
C SER A 86 -10.83 3.38 9.99
N GLU A 87 -11.30 2.87 11.14
CA GLU A 87 -11.04 1.49 11.58
C GLU A 87 -11.71 0.44 10.67
N ILE A 88 -12.82 0.81 10.01
CA ILE A 88 -13.53 -0.10 9.11
C ILE A 88 -12.71 -0.41 7.84
N GLU A 89 -11.90 0.55 7.37
CA GLU A 89 -10.97 0.31 6.26
C GLU A 89 -9.87 -0.69 6.67
N LEU A 90 -9.31 -0.56 7.88
CA LEU A 90 -8.36 -1.53 8.43
C LEU A 90 -8.98 -2.93 8.54
N TYR A 91 -10.24 -3.01 8.98
CA TYR A 91 -10.97 -4.28 9.05
C TYR A 91 -11.09 -4.96 7.68
N TRP A 92 -11.54 -4.22 6.66
CA TRP A 92 -11.68 -4.79 5.32
C TRP A 92 -10.34 -5.17 4.70
N THR A 93 -9.27 -4.40 4.94
CA THR A 93 -7.91 -4.78 4.54
C THR A 93 -7.47 -6.07 5.24
N ALA A 94 -7.78 -6.24 6.53
CA ALA A 94 -7.48 -7.46 7.27
C ALA A 94 -8.18 -8.69 6.67
N ILE A 95 -9.48 -8.58 6.36
CA ILE A 95 -10.25 -9.66 5.73
C ILE A 95 -9.70 -9.99 4.34
N GLY A 96 -9.36 -8.97 3.53
CA GLY A 96 -8.71 -9.16 2.24
C GLY A 96 -7.39 -9.92 2.36
N GLY A 97 -6.53 -9.54 3.31
CA GLY A 97 -5.28 -10.24 3.61
C GLY A 97 -5.50 -11.71 4.03
N LEU A 98 -6.53 -11.98 4.82
CA LEU A 98 -6.87 -13.35 5.24
C LEU A 98 -7.33 -14.22 4.07
N ILE A 99 -8.17 -13.68 3.18
CA ILE A 99 -8.60 -14.36 1.95
C ILE A 99 -7.38 -14.65 1.07
N MET A 100 -6.48 -13.67 0.89
CA MET A 100 -5.24 -13.85 0.13
C MET A 100 -4.34 -14.94 0.73
N SER A 101 -4.24 -15.01 2.06
CA SER A 101 -3.53 -16.11 2.75
C SER A 101 -4.11 -17.48 2.39
N GLY A 102 -5.44 -17.62 2.42
CA GLY A 102 -6.14 -18.84 1.99
C GLY A 102 -5.90 -19.19 0.51
N LEU A 103 -5.93 -18.19 -0.38
CA LEU A 103 -5.62 -18.38 -1.80
C LEU A 103 -4.18 -18.81 -2.04
N MET A 104 -3.21 -18.27 -1.28
CA MET A 104 -1.80 -18.70 -1.36
C MET A 104 -1.64 -20.16 -0.92
N LEU A 105 -2.27 -20.57 0.19
CA LEU A 105 -2.27 -21.98 0.61
C LEU A 105 -2.86 -22.90 -0.46
N PHE A 106 -3.99 -22.50 -1.03
CA PHE A 106 -4.62 -23.25 -2.12
C PHE A 106 -3.72 -23.33 -3.35
N GLY A 107 -3.09 -22.22 -3.76
CA GLY A 107 -2.14 -22.19 -4.88
C GLY A 107 -0.97 -23.13 -4.67
N GLY A 108 -0.38 -23.14 -3.47
CA GLY A 108 0.71 -24.03 -3.09
C GLY A 108 0.31 -25.51 -3.15
N TRP A 109 -0.86 -25.86 -2.63
CA TRP A 109 -1.42 -27.22 -2.72
C TRP A 109 -1.70 -27.60 -4.18
N PHE A 110 -2.36 -26.73 -4.94
CA PHE A 110 -2.80 -26.99 -6.31
C PHE A 110 -1.60 -27.24 -7.23
N HIS A 111 -0.58 -26.39 -7.18
CA HIS A 111 0.63 -26.51 -7.98
C HIS A 111 1.62 -27.59 -7.49
N TYR A 112 1.29 -28.33 -6.44
CA TYR A 112 2.05 -29.50 -6.01
C TYR A 112 1.30 -30.81 -6.26
N HIS A 113 0.02 -30.87 -5.89
CA HIS A 113 -0.77 -32.10 -5.91
C HIS A 113 -1.66 -32.27 -7.15
N LYS A 114 -2.05 -31.19 -7.82
CA LYS A 114 -2.99 -31.24 -8.96
C LYS A 114 -2.33 -30.87 -10.28
N ALA A 115 -1.66 -29.73 -10.33
CA ALA A 115 -1.08 -29.17 -11.55
C ALA A 115 0.40 -28.82 -11.34
N ALA A 116 1.22 -29.85 -11.12
CA ALA A 116 2.64 -29.67 -10.84
C ALA A 116 3.45 -29.29 -12.10
N PRO A 117 4.10 -28.11 -12.16
CA PRO A 117 4.86 -27.69 -13.34
C PRO A 117 6.02 -28.64 -13.66
N LYS A 118 6.42 -28.69 -14.93
CA LYS A 118 7.58 -29.46 -15.42
C LYS A 118 8.88 -28.68 -15.24
N LEU A 119 10.03 -29.35 -15.31
CA LEU A 119 11.33 -28.74 -15.11
C LEU A 119 11.62 -27.62 -16.12
N GLU A 120 11.24 -27.82 -17.38
CA GLU A 120 11.38 -26.83 -18.47
C GLU A 120 10.75 -25.47 -18.11
N TRP A 121 9.58 -25.49 -17.47
CA TRP A 121 8.93 -24.26 -17.01
C TRP A 121 9.76 -23.52 -15.94
N PHE A 122 10.36 -24.26 -15.01
CA PHE A 122 11.21 -23.67 -13.97
C PHE A 122 12.54 -23.13 -14.53
N GLN A 123 13.01 -23.68 -15.64
CA GLN A 123 14.28 -23.30 -16.28
C GLN A 123 14.13 -22.19 -17.31
N ASN A 124 12.91 -21.74 -17.61
CA ASN A 124 12.64 -20.63 -18.51
C ASN A 124 12.91 -19.29 -17.80
N ALA A 125 14.20 -18.95 -17.69
CA ALA A 125 14.68 -17.76 -16.99
C ALA A 125 14.29 -16.48 -17.71
N GLU A 126 14.29 -16.47 -19.04
CA GLU A 126 13.91 -15.31 -19.86
C GLU A 126 12.46 -14.91 -19.59
N SER A 127 11.54 -15.89 -19.60
CA SER A 127 10.14 -15.65 -19.26
C SER A 127 9.99 -15.19 -17.81
N MET A 128 10.68 -15.86 -16.87
CA MET A 128 10.61 -15.49 -15.45
C MET A 128 11.07 -14.06 -15.22
N LEU A 129 12.18 -13.64 -15.82
CA LEU A 129 12.71 -12.27 -15.69
C LEU A 129 11.78 -11.25 -16.34
N ASN A 130 11.28 -11.51 -17.56
CA ASN A 130 10.34 -10.61 -18.22
C ASN A 130 9.07 -10.40 -17.38
N HIS A 131 8.47 -11.47 -16.84
CA HIS A 131 7.26 -11.39 -16.03
C HIS A 131 7.51 -10.76 -14.64
N HIS A 132 8.65 -11.02 -14.01
CA HIS A 132 8.96 -10.38 -12.73
C HIS A 132 9.29 -8.90 -12.87
N LEU A 133 10.08 -8.51 -13.89
CA LEU A 133 10.41 -7.12 -14.14
C LEU A 133 9.17 -6.34 -14.61
N SER A 134 8.54 -6.72 -15.72
CA SER A 134 7.42 -5.94 -16.26
C SER A 134 6.12 -6.13 -15.48
N GLY A 135 5.81 -7.37 -15.10
CA GLY A 135 4.57 -7.72 -14.42
C GLY A 135 4.62 -7.38 -12.93
N LEU A 136 5.44 -8.12 -12.17
CA LEU A 136 5.44 -8.00 -10.71
C LEU A 136 5.92 -6.61 -10.25
N LEU A 137 7.10 -6.17 -10.72
CA LEU A 137 7.66 -4.88 -10.31
C LEU A 137 7.01 -3.71 -11.06
N GLY A 138 6.93 -3.79 -12.40
CA GLY A 138 6.39 -2.73 -13.23
C GLY A 138 4.92 -2.41 -12.95
N LEU A 139 4.03 -3.40 -13.07
CA LEU A 139 2.60 -3.19 -12.77
C LEU A 139 2.36 -2.94 -11.28
N GLY A 140 3.19 -3.50 -10.39
CA GLY A 140 3.15 -3.20 -8.95
C GLY A 140 3.40 -1.72 -8.66
N CYS A 141 4.49 -1.17 -9.21
CA CYS A 141 4.80 0.27 -9.09
C CYS A 141 3.74 1.14 -9.75
N LEU A 142 3.19 0.74 -10.91
CA LEU A 142 2.16 1.50 -11.60
C LEU A 142 0.86 1.57 -10.77
N ALA A 143 0.41 0.42 -10.27
CA ALA A 143 -0.79 0.34 -9.44
C ALA A 143 -0.62 1.14 -8.14
N TRP A 144 0.56 1.06 -7.52
CA TRP A 144 0.85 1.83 -6.31
C TRP A 144 0.90 3.33 -6.57
N SER A 145 1.52 3.77 -7.67
CA SER A 145 1.47 5.18 -8.08
C SER A 145 0.03 5.64 -8.31
N GLY A 146 -0.81 4.82 -8.94
CA GLY A 146 -2.23 5.12 -9.10
C GLY A 146 -2.96 5.29 -7.76
N HIS A 147 -2.75 4.37 -6.81
CA HIS A 147 -3.28 4.50 -5.44
C HIS A 147 -2.81 5.80 -4.78
N GLN A 148 -1.51 6.11 -4.88
CA GLN A 148 -0.94 7.31 -4.28
C GLN A 148 -1.56 8.59 -4.86
N ILE A 149 -1.69 8.68 -6.19
CA ILE A 149 -2.26 9.85 -6.89
C ILE A 149 -3.73 10.05 -6.54
N HIS A 150 -4.51 8.97 -6.55
CA HIS A 150 -5.95 9.08 -6.52
C HIS A 150 -6.58 8.97 -5.13
N ILE A 151 -5.86 8.36 -4.17
CA ILE A 151 -6.37 8.10 -2.82
C ILE A 151 -5.50 8.77 -1.76
N ALA A 152 -4.23 8.38 -1.67
CA ALA A 152 -3.37 8.84 -0.58
C ALA A 152 -3.12 10.35 -0.61
N LEU A 153 -2.83 10.90 -1.79
CA LEU A 153 -2.51 12.31 -1.99
C LEU A 153 -3.64 13.26 -1.60
N PRO A 154 -4.89 13.12 -2.09
CA PRO A 154 -5.97 14.03 -1.70
C PRO A 154 -6.27 13.95 -0.20
N ILE A 155 -6.28 12.75 0.38
CA ILE A 155 -6.56 12.55 1.81
C ILE A 155 -5.47 13.16 2.68
N ASN A 156 -4.19 12.88 2.39
CA ASN A 156 -3.08 13.44 3.16
C ASN A 156 -2.97 14.96 3.01
N LYS A 157 -3.32 15.52 1.85
CA LYS A 157 -3.36 16.98 1.67
C LYS A 157 -4.37 17.64 2.61
N LEU A 158 -5.52 17.00 2.87
CA LEU A 158 -6.53 17.47 3.81
C LEU A 158 -6.09 17.25 5.27
N LEU A 159 -5.54 16.07 5.58
CA LEU A 159 -4.99 15.78 6.92
C LEU A 159 -3.87 16.75 7.31
N ASP A 160 -3.00 17.10 6.37
CA ASP A 160 -1.90 18.06 6.58
C ASP A 160 -2.40 19.51 6.66
N ALA A 161 -3.58 19.80 6.09
CA ALA A 161 -4.28 21.07 6.26
C ALA A 161 -5.05 21.17 7.60
N GLY A 162 -5.03 20.12 8.42
CA GLY A 162 -5.68 20.08 9.73
C GLY A 162 -7.18 19.72 9.67
N VAL A 163 -7.67 19.20 8.55
CA VAL A 163 -9.05 18.69 8.46
C VAL A 163 -9.16 17.41 9.29
N ALA A 164 -10.18 17.34 10.14
CA ALA A 164 -10.42 16.16 10.98
C ALA A 164 -10.73 14.94 10.12
N SER A 165 -10.27 13.75 10.53
CA SER A 165 -10.38 12.54 9.70
C SER A 165 -11.82 12.15 9.36
N GLN A 166 -12.79 12.50 10.22
CA GLN A 166 -14.22 12.26 10.01
C GLN A 166 -14.88 13.22 9.02
N GLU A 167 -14.25 14.36 8.73
CA GLU A 167 -14.76 15.36 7.78
C GLU A 167 -14.18 15.17 6.36
N ILE A 168 -13.15 14.32 6.23
CA ILE A 168 -12.54 14.01 4.94
C ILE A 168 -13.51 13.12 4.13
N PRO A 169 -13.84 13.49 2.88
CA PRO A 169 -14.63 12.65 1.99
C PRO A 169 -14.04 11.25 1.85
N LEU A 170 -14.89 10.24 1.65
CA LEU A 170 -14.41 8.87 1.50
C LEU A 170 -13.57 8.73 0.23
N PRO A 171 -12.59 7.80 0.19
CA PRO A 171 -11.69 7.63 -0.95
C PRO A 171 -12.38 7.55 -2.32
N TYR A 172 -13.55 6.88 -2.41
CA TYR A 172 -14.28 6.74 -3.67
C TYR A 172 -14.88 8.06 -4.18
N GLU A 173 -15.13 9.03 -3.31
CA GLU A 173 -15.67 10.34 -3.70
C GLU A 173 -14.64 11.13 -4.52
N PHE A 174 -13.35 11.03 -4.19
CA PHE A 174 -12.27 11.63 -4.97
C PHE A 174 -12.10 11.00 -6.35
N LEU A 175 -12.48 9.74 -6.52
CA LEU A 175 -12.43 9.03 -7.81
C LEU A 175 -13.57 9.45 -8.73
N ILE A 176 -14.77 9.59 -8.19
CA ILE A 176 -15.99 9.81 -8.98
C ILE A 176 -16.25 11.30 -9.19
N ASN A 177 -15.96 12.14 -8.18
CA ASN A 177 -16.20 13.57 -8.24
C ASN A 177 -14.94 14.33 -8.71
N ARG A 178 -14.90 14.60 -10.02
CA ARG A 178 -13.82 15.35 -10.65
C ARG A 178 -13.69 16.79 -10.13
N GLU A 179 -14.79 17.40 -9.69
CA GLU A 179 -14.73 18.76 -9.13
C GLU A 179 -14.01 18.75 -7.79
N LEU A 180 -14.28 17.76 -6.94
CA LEU A 180 -13.64 17.60 -5.63
C LEU A 180 -12.11 17.48 -5.77
N ILE A 181 -11.64 16.53 -6.58
CA ILE A 181 -10.19 16.37 -6.78
C ILE A 181 -9.58 17.56 -7.53
N GLY A 182 -10.33 18.18 -8.45
CA GLY A 182 -9.93 19.38 -9.19
C GLY A 182 -9.81 20.65 -8.35
N GLN A 183 -10.41 20.70 -7.15
CA GLN A 183 -10.17 21.78 -6.18
C GLN A 183 -8.81 21.61 -5.48
N LEU A 184 -8.40 20.37 -5.22
CA LEU A 184 -7.12 20.05 -4.62
C LEU A 184 -5.97 20.12 -5.62
N TYR A 185 -6.20 19.64 -6.84
CA TYR A 185 -5.22 19.51 -7.92
C TYR A 185 -5.85 20.01 -9.23
N PRO A 186 -5.70 21.31 -9.57
CA PRO A 186 -6.35 21.92 -10.73
C PRO A 186 -6.10 21.20 -12.07
N SER A 187 -4.98 20.51 -12.24
CA SER A 187 -4.65 19.79 -13.47
C SER A 187 -5.63 18.66 -13.81
N PHE A 188 -6.32 18.10 -12.80
CA PHE A 188 -7.36 17.08 -13.01
C PHE A 188 -8.51 17.58 -13.89
N LYS A 189 -8.75 18.90 -13.96
CA LYS A 189 -9.75 19.51 -14.86
C LYS A 189 -9.38 19.39 -16.35
N GLN A 190 -8.11 19.18 -16.68
CA GLN A 190 -7.64 18.93 -18.05
C GLN A 190 -7.80 17.47 -18.48
N GLY A 191 -7.82 16.54 -17.52
CA GLY A 191 -8.07 15.13 -17.78
C GLY A 191 -6.85 14.45 -18.38
N LEU A 192 -7.07 13.50 -19.28
CA LEU A 192 -6.00 12.69 -19.88
C LEU A 192 -5.43 13.28 -21.18
N VAL A 193 -5.94 14.41 -21.65
CA VAL A 193 -5.44 15.04 -22.89
C VAL A 193 -3.94 15.33 -22.82
N PRO A 194 -3.40 15.95 -21.75
CA PRO A 194 -1.96 16.20 -21.63
C PRO A 194 -1.11 14.92 -21.62
N PHE A 195 -1.63 13.80 -21.10
CA PHE A 195 -0.94 12.52 -21.11
C PHE A 195 -0.71 11.99 -22.54
N PHE A 196 -1.77 11.95 -23.36
CA PHE A 196 -1.71 11.43 -24.72
C PHE A 196 -1.09 12.40 -25.74
N SER A 197 -1.03 13.69 -25.42
CA SER A 197 -0.36 14.70 -26.26
C SER A 197 1.11 14.96 -25.88
N PHE A 198 1.64 14.24 -24.88
CA PHE A 198 2.98 14.43 -24.32
C PHE A 198 3.24 15.82 -23.68
N ASN A 199 2.18 16.57 -23.34
CA ASN A 199 2.32 17.83 -22.59
C ASN A 199 2.32 17.58 -21.06
N TRP A 200 3.30 16.80 -20.57
CA TRP A 200 3.27 16.28 -19.20
C TRP A 200 3.53 17.32 -18.10
N SER A 201 4.02 18.51 -18.44
CA SER A 201 4.23 19.59 -17.46
C SER A 201 2.94 20.04 -16.76
N GLU A 202 1.78 19.77 -17.35
CA GLU A 202 0.48 20.10 -16.76
C GLU A 202 0.18 19.32 -15.47
N TYR A 203 0.84 18.18 -15.22
CA TYR A 203 0.60 17.34 -14.04
C TYR A 203 1.51 17.66 -12.83
N SER A 204 2.18 18.83 -12.84
CA SER A 204 3.16 19.21 -11.81
C SER A 204 2.58 19.51 -10.42
N ASP A 205 1.25 19.52 -10.26
CA ASP A 205 0.57 19.77 -8.99
C ASP A 205 0.44 18.50 -8.12
N PHE A 206 0.46 17.30 -8.72
CA PHE A 206 0.45 16.02 -7.99
C PHE A 206 1.65 15.10 -8.32
N LEU A 207 2.37 15.32 -9.43
CA LEU A 207 3.66 14.68 -9.72
C LEU A 207 4.78 15.72 -9.57
N THR A 208 5.35 15.79 -8.38
CA THR A 208 6.36 16.81 -8.07
C THR A 208 7.78 16.26 -8.08
N PHE A 209 8.75 17.16 -7.98
CA PHE A 209 10.16 16.83 -7.73
C PHE A 209 10.73 17.87 -6.75
N LYS A 210 10.11 17.99 -5.57
CA LYS A 210 10.49 19.01 -4.58
C LYS A 210 11.83 18.70 -3.95
N GLY A 211 12.06 17.42 -3.62
CA GLY A 211 13.28 16.96 -2.99
C GLY A 211 13.41 17.45 -1.54
N GLY A 212 13.26 16.54 -0.58
CA GLY A 212 13.36 16.84 0.86
C GLY A 212 12.12 16.40 1.63
N LEU A 213 11.82 17.10 2.72
CA LEU A 213 10.76 16.74 3.66
C LEU A 213 9.60 17.73 3.60
N ASN A 214 8.38 17.21 3.82
CA ASN A 214 7.20 18.01 4.08
C ASN A 214 7.32 18.63 5.48
N PRO A 215 7.29 19.97 5.62
CA PRO A 215 7.49 20.64 6.91
C PRO A 215 6.38 20.37 7.93
N VAL A 216 5.20 19.95 7.48
CA VAL A 216 4.07 19.63 8.38
C VAL A 216 4.26 18.27 9.04
N THR A 217 4.63 17.26 8.24
CA THR A 217 4.69 15.87 8.72
C THR A 217 6.09 15.43 9.11
N GLY A 218 7.13 16.13 8.65
CA GLY A 218 8.53 15.68 8.73
C GLY A 218 8.86 14.49 7.84
N GLY A 219 7.91 13.96 7.07
CA GLY A 219 8.08 12.84 6.13
C GLY A 219 8.43 13.31 4.71
N LEU A 220 8.61 12.36 3.79
CA LEU A 220 8.78 12.66 2.36
C LEU A 220 7.47 13.22 1.76
N TRP A 221 7.59 14.02 0.70
CA TRP A 221 6.44 14.45 -0.09
C TRP A 221 5.80 13.26 -0.80
N LEU A 222 4.52 12.99 -0.53
CA LEU A 222 3.79 11.91 -1.20
C LEU A 222 3.69 12.12 -2.73
N SER A 223 3.74 13.36 -3.19
CA SER A 223 3.73 13.67 -4.63
C SER A 223 5.07 13.35 -5.30
N ASP A 224 6.18 13.46 -4.55
CA ASP A 224 7.49 13.00 -5.02
C ASP A 224 7.54 11.45 -5.00
N THR A 225 6.96 10.79 -3.99
CA THR A 225 6.92 9.31 -3.96
C THR A 225 6.00 8.74 -5.04
N ALA A 226 4.87 9.38 -5.35
CA ALA A 226 4.01 9.02 -6.47
C ALA A 226 4.76 9.11 -7.80
N HIS A 227 5.45 10.22 -8.03
CA HIS A 227 6.28 10.40 -9.24
C HIS A 227 7.42 9.38 -9.30
N HIS A 228 8.06 9.08 -8.17
CA HIS A 228 9.08 8.05 -8.08
C HIS A 228 8.56 6.66 -8.50
N HIS A 229 7.41 6.23 -7.98
CA HIS A 229 6.81 4.94 -8.36
C HIS A 229 6.38 4.92 -9.82
N LEU A 230 5.85 6.02 -10.37
CA LEU A 230 5.52 6.10 -11.79
C LEU A 230 6.76 5.95 -12.67
N ALA A 231 7.86 6.62 -12.32
CA ALA A 231 9.13 6.50 -13.04
C ALA A 231 9.69 5.06 -12.97
N LEU A 232 9.64 4.42 -11.80
CA LEU A 232 10.04 3.02 -11.64
C LEU A 232 9.14 2.07 -12.43
N ALA A 233 7.83 2.34 -12.50
CA ALA A 233 6.91 1.53 -13.29
C ALA A 233 7.33 1.51 -14.77
N VAL A 234 7.60 2.69 -15.35
CA VAL A 234 8.08 2.79 -16.73
C VAL A 234 9.41 2.05 -16.90
N LEU A 235 10.36 2.26 -15.99
CA LEU A 235 11.67 1.61 -16.03
C LEU A 235 11.54 0.08 -16.01
N PHE A 236 10.78 -0.48 -15.08
CA PHE A 236 10.64 -1.92 -14.93
C PHE A 236 9.81 -2.57 -16.04
N ILE A 237 8.77 -1.88 -16.53
CA ILE A 237 8.01 -2.35 -17.71
C ILE A 237 8.93 -2.42 -18.92
N VAL A 238 9.70 -1.37 -19.21
CA VAL A 238 10.64 -1.37 -20.34
C VAL A 238 11.73 -2.43 -20.15
N ALA A 239 12.31 -2.55 -18.95
CA ALA A 239 13.35 -3.54 -18.64
C ALA A 239 12.85 -4.99 -18.83
N GLY A 240 11.59 -5.27 -18.50
CA GLY A 240 10.99 -6.59 -18.68
C GLY A 240 10.66 -6.98 -20.12
N HIS A 241 11.03 -6.17 -21.12
CA HIS A 241 10.94 -6.50 -22.54
C HIS A 241 12.31 -6.76 -23.18
N MET A 242 13.37 -6.90 -22.38
CA MET A 242 14.73 -7.11 -22.87
C MET A 242 14.98 -8.54 -23.38
N TYR A 243 14.43 -9.57 -22.73
CA TYR A 243 14.80 -10.97 -22.99
C TYR A 243 13.91 -11.61 -24.06
N ARG A 244 14.51 -12.41 -24.94
CA ARG A 244 13.80 -13.06 -26.03
C ARG A 244 12.79 -14.08 -25.52
N THR A 245 11.60 -14.06 -26.10
CA THR A 245 10.54 -15.05 -25.87
C THR A 245 10.08 -15.65 -27.21
N ASN A 246 8.85 -16.15 -27.28
CA ASN A 246 8.33 -16.92 -28.42
C ASN A 246 8.26 -16.12 -29.74
N TRP A 247 8.37 -14.79 -29.70
CA TRP A 247 8.27 -13.91 -30.86
C TRP A 247 9.61 -13.52 -31.49
N GLY A 248 10.72 -14.13 -31.05
CA GLY A 248 12.03 -13.94 -31.70
C GLY A 248 12.70 -12.57 -31.49
N ILE A 249 12.03 -11.64 -30.82
CA ILE A 249 12.54 -10.30 -30.48
C ILE A 249 13.11 -10.31 -29.06
N GLY A 250 14.26 -9.67 -28.86
CA GLY A 250 14.96 -9.58 -27.58
C GLY A 250 16.35 -10.24 -27.61
N HIS A 251 17.09 -10.06 -26.52
CA HIS A 251 18.38 -10.71 -26.29
C HIS A 251 18.22 -12.22 -26.09
#